data_AF-A0A5J9UBE0-F1
#
_entry.id   AF-A0A5J9UBE0-F1
#
_cell.length_a   1.000
_cell.length_b   1.000
_cell.length_c   1.000
_cell.angle_alpha   90.00
_cell.angle_beta   90.00
_cell.angle_gamma   90.00
#
_symmetry.space_group_name_H-M   'P 1'
#
loop_
_entity.id
_entity.type
_entity.pdbx_description
1 polymer ?
#
loop_
_entity_poly.entity_id
_entity_poly.type
_entity_poly.pdbx_seq_one_letter_code
_entity_poly.pdbx_strand_id
1 'polypeptide(L)'
;MGSALSSAYASFCSFVNAQLDKAEARRLMASCPQLRDLPAEERQRKLRWLMEDMEGHDGDDDDRLRGRDDLMPRPHVRYNYRHPSFRVDRSNTG
;
A
#
# COMPACT_ATOMS: atom_id res chain seq x y z
N MET A 1 20.63 -25.95 23.13
CA MET A 1 21.50 -25.29 22.13
C MET A 1 20.60 -24.78 21.02
N GLY A 2 20.13 -23.52 21.12
CA GLY A 2 19.38 -22.87 20.04
C GLY A 2 20.36 -22.62 18.89
N SER A 3 20.13 -23.27 17.75
CA SER A 3 21.03 -23.26 16.61
C SER A 3 21.22 -21.84 16.09
N ALA A 4 22.45 -21.49 15.67
CA ALA A 4 22.77 -20.21 15.04
C ALA A 4 21.82 -19.86 13.87
N LEU A 5 21.23 -20.87 13.23
CA LEU A 5 20.16 -20.74 12.25
C LEU A 5 18.92 -19.99 12.78
N SER A 6 18.52 -20.23 14.02
CA SER A 6 17.41 -19.52 14.66
C SER A 6 17.74 -18.04 14.91
N SER A 7 18.99 -17.73 15.29
CA SER A 7 19.45 -16.34 15.48
C SER A 7 19.61 -15.58 14.16
N ALA A 8 20.15 -16.22 13.12
CA ALA A 8 20.25 -15.64 11.79
C ALA A 8 18.86 -15.39 11.18
N TYR A 9 17.93 -16.33 11.36
CA TYR A 9 16.54 -16.18 10.94
C TYR A 9 15.85 -15.02 11.68
N ALA A 10 15.97 -14.95 13.01
CA ALA A 10 15.42 -13.83 13.78
C ALA A 10 15.98 -12.47 13.34
N SER A 11 17.29 -12.42 13.04
CA SER A 11 17.95 -11.21 12.54
C SER A 11 17.44 -10.82 11.15
N PHE A 12 17.19 -11.80 10.28
CA PHE A 12 16.60 -11.58 8.97
C PHE A 12 15.16 -11.06 9.07
N CYS A 13 14.31 -11.68 9.91
CA CYS A 13 12.95 -11.20 10.15
C CYS A 13 12.94 -9.78 10.70
N SER A 14 13.80 -9.48 11.68
CA SER A 14 13.95 -8.12 12.23
C SER A 14 14.38 -7.12 11.17
N PHE A 15 15.32 -7.48 10.29
CA PHE A 15 15.72 -6.64 9.18
C PHE A 15 14.56 -6.36 8.22
N VAL A 16 13.82 -7.40 7.83
CA VAL A 16 12.66 -7.27 6.92
C VAL A 16 11.61 -6.36 7.54
N ASN A 17 11.26 -6.57 8.81
CA ASN A 17 10.31 -5.70 9.53
C ASN A 17 10.78 -4.25 9.54
N ALA A 18 12.05 -4.00 9.84
CA ALA A 18 12.61 -2.65 9.80
C ALA A 18 12.58 -1.99 8.40
N GLN A 19 12.54 -2.77 7.32
CA GLN A 19 12.33 -2.23 5.98
C GLN A 19 10.86 -1.95 5.69
N LEU A 20 9.94 -2.79 6.17
CA LEU A 20 8.50 -2.58 6.06
C LEU A 20 8.09 -1.31 6.80
N ASP A 21 8.55 -1.13 8.05
CA ASP A 21 8.31 0.08 8.85
C ASP A 21 8.74 1.36 8.12
N LYS A 22 9.91 1.30 7.47
CA LYS A 22 10.42 2.43 6.68
C LYS A 22 9.58 2.70 5.44
N ALA A 23 9.13 1.66 4.75
CA ALA A 23 8.28 1.79 3.57
C ALA A 23 6.91 2.37 3.96
N GLU A 24 6.34 1.91 5.06
CA GLU A 24 5.08 2.40 5.60
C GLU A 24 5.17 3.85 6.05
N ALA A 25 6.22 4.22 6.81
CA ALA A 25 6.44 5.61 7.20
C ALA A 25 6.55 6.54 5.98
N ARG A 26 7.19 6.09 4.89
CA ARG A 26 7.24 6.84 3.62
C ARG A 26 5.86 6.96 2.98
N ARG A 27 5.07 5.89 2.97
CA ARG A 27 3.70 5.89 2.45
C ARG A 27 2.83 6.88 3.24
N LEU A 28 2.92 6.87 4.57
CA LEU A 28 2.21 7.80 5.46
C LEU A 28 2.64 9.25 5.23
N MET A 29 3.94 9.52 5.07
CA MET A 29 4.42 10.86 4.72
C MET A 29 4.04 11.31 3.30
N ALA A 30 3.67 10.39 2.42
CA ALA A 30 3.14 10.70 1.10
C ALA A 30 1.63 10.97 1.15
N SER A 31 0.86 10.19 1.92
CA SER A 31 -0.59 10.34 2.05
C SER A 31 -1.02 11.46 2.99
N CYS A 32 -0.17 11.85 3.95
CA CYS A 32 -0.45 12.89 4.94
C CYS A 32 0.57 14.03 4.84
N PRO A 33 0.36 15.01 3.94
CA PRO A 33 1.29 16.13 3.74
C PRO A 33 1.56 16.92 5.02
N GLN A 34 0.54 17.04 5.90
CA GLN A 34 0.60 17.67 7.21
C GLN A 34 1.67 17.11 8.17
N LEU A 35 2.20 15.91 7.91
CA LEU A 35 3.30 15.36 8.69
C LEU A 35 4.66 15.97 8.31
N ARG A 36 4.78 16.53 7.09
CA ARG A 36 6.04 17.11 6.60
C ARG A 36 6.38 18.42 7.30
N ASP A 37 5.36 19.20 7.64
CA ASP A 37 5.50 20.51 8.26
C ASP A 37 5.77 20.43 9.77
N LEU A 38 5.63 19.24 10.36
CA LEU A 38 5.86 19.03 11.79
C LEU A 38 7.35 18.93 12.11
N PRO A 39 7.77 19.43 13.29
CA PRO A 39 9.07 19.14 13.86
C PRO A 39 9.36 17.64 13.90
N ALA A 40 10.62 17.25 13.74
CA ALA A 40 11.01 15.86 13.59
C ALA A 40 10.48 14.96 14.73
N GLU A 41 10.50 15.43 15.97
CA GLU A 41 10.04 14.69 17.15
C GLU A 41 8.52 14.47 17.16
N GLU A 42 7.73 15.50 16.83
CA GLU A 42 6.27 15.39 16.74
C GLU A 42 5.83 14.53 15.56
N ARG A 43 6.55 14.63 14.44
CA ARG A 43 6.34 13.78 13.27
C ARG A 43 6.56 12.31 13.59
N GLN A 44 7.68 11.99 14.25
CA GLN A 44 7.97 10.61 14.65
C GLN A 44 6.93 10.06 15.61
N ARG A 45 6.47 10.88 16.56
CA ARG A 45 5.41 10.51 17.50
C ARG A 45 4.09 10.21 16.80
N LYS A 46 3.67 11.07 15.87
CA LYS A 46 2.44 10.84 15.07
C LYS A 46 2.56 9.67 14.11
N LEU A 47 3.72 9.49 13.48
CA LEU A 47 3.97 8.33 12.61
C LEU A 47 3.87 7.03 13.39
N ARG A 48 4.46 6.97 14.58
CA ARG A 48 4.36 5.79 15.46
C ARG A 48 2.91 5.49 15.82
N TRP A 49 2.16 6.50 16.25
CA TRP A 49 0.73 6.33 16.55
C TRP A 49 -0.08 5.82 15.35
N LEU A 50 0.18 6.33 14.14
CA LEU A 50 -0.49 5.89 12.92
C LEU A 50 -0.14 4.45 12.53
N MET A 51 1.09 4.00 12.78
CA MET A 51 1.52 2.62 12.50
C MET A 51 0.91 1.65 13.51
N GLU A 52 0.90 2.00 14.80
CA GLU A 52 0.29 1.19 15.88
C GLU A 52 -1.23 1.01 15.67
N ASP A 53 -1.93 2.03 15.16
CA ASP A 53 -3.37 1.96 14.85
C ASP A 53 -3.68 1.03 13.64
N MET A 54 -2.74 0.89 12.70
CA MET A 54 -2.91 -0.05 11.57
C MET A 54 -2.56 -1.49 11.97
N GLU A 55 -1.54 -1.70 12.80
CA GLU A 55 -1.09 -3.03 13.24
C GLU A 55 -2.16 -3.76 14.09
N GLY A 56 -3.12 -3.01 14.66
CA GLY A 56 -4.31 -3.57 15.32
C GLY A 56 -5.36 -4.19 14.39
N HIS A 57 -5.23 -4.11 13.06
CA HIS A 57 -6.19 -4.66 12.09
C HIS A 57 -5.76 -6.00 11.46
N ASP A 58 -4.57 -6.50 11.81
CA ASP A 58 -3.95 -7.67 11.17
C ASP A 58 -4.27 -9.01 11.88
N GLY A 59 -5.29 -9.01 12.75
CA GLY A 59 -5.70 -10.18 13.54
C GLY A 59 -6.62 -11.18 12.84
N ASP A 60 -7.00 -10.97 11.57
CA ASP A 60 -8.07 -11.75 10.89
C ASP A 60 -7.71 -12.17 9.44
N ASP A 61 -6.42 -12.35 9.13
CA ASP A 61 -6.03 -12.78 7.77
C ASP A 61 -6.26 -14.28 7.50
N ASP A 62 -6.40 -15.13 8.52
CA ASP A 62 -6.71 -16.56 8.35
C ASP A 62 -8.17 -16.81 7.89
N ASP A 63 -9.13 -15.92 8.21
CA ASP A 63 -10.54 -16.08 7.81
C ASP A 63 -10.87 -15.50 6.42
N ARG A 64 -10.02 -14.61 5.87
CA ARG A 64 -10.27 -13.94 4.59
C ARG A 64 -10.04 -14.79 3.35
N LEU A 65 -9.30 -15.91 3.44
CA LEU A 65 -9.03 -16.78 2.29
C LEU A 65 -10.16 -17.78 2.00
N ARG A 66 -11.14 -17.95 2.91
CA ARG A 66 -12.18 -18.98 2.77
C ARG A 66 -13.53 -18.47 2.23
N GLY A 67 -13.72 -17.16 2.11
CA GLY A 67 -15.03 -16.55 1.80
C GLY A 67 -15.13 -15.85 0.45
N ARG A 68 -14.14 -15.96 -0.45
CA ARG A 68 -14.03 -15.08 -1.62
C ARG A 68 -14.66 -15.59 -2.91
N ASP A 69 -15.36 -16.72 -2.88
CA ASP A 69 -15.90 -17.34 -4.11
C ASP A 69 -17.40 -17.07 -4.37
N ASP A 70 -18.20 -16.57 -3.41
CA ASP A 70 -19.67 -16.60 -3.56
C ASP A 70 -20.43 -15.26 -3.52
N LEU A 71 -19.78 -14.09 -3.43
CA LEU A 71 -20.51 -12.82 -3.35
C LEU A 71 -20.10 -11.79 -4.40
N MET A 72 -20.80 -11.90 -5.53
CA MET A 72 -21.23 -10.87 -6.50
C MET A 72 -20.46 -10.70 -7.82
N PRO A 73 -21.20 -10.56 -8.94
CA PRO A 73 -20.63 -10.40 -10.28
C PRO A 73 -20.12 -8.96 -10.47
N ARG A 74 -18.88 -8.84 -10.94
CA ARG A 74 -18.30 -7.55 -11.34
C ARG A 74 -19.15 -6.94 -12.47
N PRO A 75 -19.66 -5.70 -12.35
CA PRO A 75 -20.16 -5.01 -13.53
C PRO A 75 -18.94 -4.66 -14.39
N HIS A 76 -18.88 -5.21 -15.61
CA HIS A 76 -17.94 -4.77 -16.63
C HIS A 76 -18.23 -3.30 -16.99
N VAL A 77 -17.62 -2.38 -16.25
CA VAL A 77 -17.57 -0.96 -16.62
C VAL A 77 -16.66 -0.86 -17.84
N ARG A 78 -17.26 -0.86 -19.04
CA ARG A 78 -16.56 -0.54 -20.29
C ARG A 78 -16.26 0.95 -20.28
N TYR A 79 -15.04 1.33 -19.92
CA TYR A 79 -14.57 2.69 -20.11
C TYR A 79 -14.39 2.96 -21.61
N ASN A 80 -15.27 3.76 -22.20
CA ASN A 80 -15.09 4.30 -23.55
C ASN A 80 -14.07 5.45 -23.48
N TYR A 81 -12.79 5.12 -23.60
CA TYR A 81 -11.73 6.11 -23.73
C TYR A 81 -11.77 6.73 -25.14
N ARG A 82 -12.03 8.05 -25.22
CA ARG A 82 -11.96 8.81 -26.48
C ARG A 82 -10.67 9.62 -26.48
N HIS A 83 -9.66 9.15 -27.21
CA HIS A 83 -8.35 9.79 -27.32
C HIS A 83 -8.46 11.14 -28.07
N PRO A 84 -7.91 12.26 -27.56
CA PRO A 84 -8.13 13.60 -28.13
C PRO A 84 -7.19 13.94 -29.31
N SER A 85 -6.67 12.96 -30.04
CA SER A 85 -5.75 13.24 -31.17
C SER A 85 -6.02 12.33 -32.36
N PHE A 86 -7.10 12.61 -33.06
CA PHE A 86 -7.25 12.23 -34.46
C PHE A 86 -8.16 13.27 -35.14
N ARG A 87 -7.58 14.43 -35.47
CA ARG A 87 -8.14 15.24 -36.57
C ARG A 87 -7.78 14.49 -37.85
N VAL A 88 -8.75 13.77 -38.42
CA VAL A 88 -8.70 13.47 -39.85
C VAL A 88 -9.24 14.73 -40.53
N ASP A 89 -8.34 15.60 -40.98
CA ASP A 89 -8.68 16.47 -42.10
C ASP A 89 -8.94 15.56 -43.29
N ARG A 90 -10.23 15.30 -43.56
CA ARG A 90 -10.66 14.73 -44.82
C ARG A 90 -11.21 15.87 -45.67
N SER A 91 -10.29 16.68 -46.18
CA SER A 91 -10.52 17.44 -47.39
C SER A 91 -10.78 16.48 -48.54
N ASN A 92 -12.04 16.43 -48.99
CA ASN A 92 -12.49 16.40 -50.38
C ASN A 92 -11.68 15.61 -51.42
N THR A 93 -12.23 14.50 -51.93
CA THR A 93 -12.14 14.09 -53.35
C THR A 93 -13.27 13.10 -53.67
N GLY A 94 -14.18 13.48 -54.57
CA GLY A 94 -15.18 12.59 -55.18
C GLY A 94 -16.55 13.22 -55.28
#